data_AF-A0A954TV25-F1
#
_entry.id   AF-A0A954TV25-F1
#
_cell.length_a   1.000
_cell.length_b   1.000
_cell.length_c   1.000
_cell.angle_alpha   90.00
_cell.angle_beta   90.00
_cell.angle_gamma   90.00
#
_symmetry.space_group_name_H-M   'P 1'
#
loop_
_entity.id
_entity.type
_entity.pdbx_description
1 polymer ?
#
loop_
_entity_poly.entity_id
_entity_poly.type
_entity_poly.pdbx_seq_one_letter_code
_entity_poly.pdbx_strand_id
1 'polypeptide(L)'
;MPHIRRHFGLAWLAFWVLIGGTLGYRALTHEMPNEAVASVAADGKVGSAHLKPIEKIEVGERVAFAINPTEAFDDSLGTAIHPQAWRKIELRPSETSRVVLLRPEWWVNERLQTDSNTMAISIPEVGISADAEIVSITACPRIPSGEGRVVTGTFAHLAQETIRLTINGVAEPIRCTPNHATWSVETRTFVEAQHLQPGQHVLCRDGIYEVASIEHLAEPIEVFNLEIFGQHVYQVTTGGMLVHNGTEDCGIPHSPGYLPDDAIVVRGGQSLPENFSGGTC
;
A
#
# COMPACT_ATOMS: atom_id res chain seq x y z
N MET A 1 14.34 -35.29 43.94
CA MET A 1 14.00 -33.85 44.05
C MET A 1 13.55 -33.37 42.68
N PRO A 2 12.27 -33.00 42.50
CA PRO A 2 11.73 -32.55 41.20
C PRO A 2 11.47 -31.05 41.16
N HIS A 3 11.73 -30.40 40.02
CA HIS A 3 11.07 -29.15 39.60
C HIS A 3 10.75 -29.29 38.10
N ILE A 4 9.58 -29.85 37.80
CA ILE A 4 8.39 -29.11 37.30
C ILE A 4 8.51 -28.76 35.80
N ARG A 5 7.97 -29.67 34.98
CA ARG A 5 7.31 -29.32 33.70
C ARG A 5 5.83 -29.04 34.00
N ARG A 6 5.29 -27.93 33.49
CA ARG A 6 3.84 -27.73 33.22
C ARG A 6 3.74 -26.89 31.95
N HIS A 7 3.40 -27.51 30.82
CA HIS A 7 2.03 -27.69 30.31
C HIS A 7 1.39 -26.39 29.84
N PHE A 8 1.28 -26.23 28.51
CA PHE A 8 0.39 -25.25 27.87
C PHE A 8 -1.04 -25.49 28.37
N GLY A 9 -1.66 -24.45 28.92
CA GLY A 9 -3.04 -24.46 29.39
C GLY A 9 -3.96 -23.75 28.40
N LEU A 10 -5.01 -24.43 27.97
CA LEU A 10 -6.14 -23.84 27.24
C LEU A 10 -6.97 -22.90 28.13
N ALA A 11 -7.72 -22.03 27.45
CA ALA A 11 -8.96 -21.37 27.89
C ALA A 11 -8.89 -20.28 28.99
N TRP A 12 -9.29 -19.07 28.58
CA TRP A 12 -10.19 -18.20 29.34
C TRP A 12 -11.31 -17.76 28.38
N LEU A 13 -12.43 -18.49 28.32
CA LEU A 13 -13.65 -18.34 29.14
C LEU A 13 -14.40 -17.02 28.92
N ALA A 14 -15.47 -17.10 28.10
CA ALA A 14 -16.52 -16.11 28.02
C ALA A 14 -17.69 -16.51 28.94
N PHE A 15 -18.11 -15.60 29.82
CA PHE A 15 -19.42 -15.47 30.51
C PHE A 15 -19.28 -14.39 31.61
N TRP A 16 -20.25 -13.54 31.95
CA TRP A 16 -21.53 -13.16 31.33
C TRP A 16 -22.08 -11.90 32.03
N VAL A 17 -23.14 -11.26 31.52
CA VAL A 17 -24.35 -10.85 32.29
C VAL A 17 -25.33 -10.09 31.37
N LEU A 18 -26.54 -10.63 31.24
CA LEU A 18 -27.73 -9.89 30.85
C LEU A 18 -28.38 -9.29 32.11
N ILE A 19 -28.62 -7.98 32.13
CA ILE A 19 -29.70 -7.38 32.92
C ILE A 19 -30.55 -6.55 31.97
N GLY A 20 -31.83 -6.90 31.88
CA GLY A 20 -32.81 -6.17 31.07
C GLY A 20 -33.20 -4.85 31.72
N GLY A 21 -33.27 -3.79 30.93
CA GLY A 21 -33.82 -2.49 31.30
C GLY A 21 -34.81 -2.01 30.24
N THR A 22 -36.09 -2.39 30.37
CA THR A 22 -37.15 -1.85 29.49
C THR A 22 -37.44 -0.40 29.85
N LEU A 23 -36.94 0.53 29.04
CA LEU A 23 -37.36 1.93 29.01
C LEU A 23 -37.40 2.38 27.54
N GLY A 24 -38.55 2.23 26.89
CA GLY A 24 -38.78 2.84 25.60
C GLY A 24 -39.14 4.31 25.76
N TYR A 25 -38.66 5.19 24.87
CA TYR A 25 -39.48 6.29 24.38
C TYR A 25 -38.93 6.87 23.05
N ARG A 26 -39.84 6.99 22.07
CA ARG A 26 -39.83 7.86 20.88
C ARG A 26 -38.63 7.81 19.92
N ALA A 27 -38.95 7.37 18.70
CA ALA A 27 -38.27 7.83 17.51
C ALA A 27 -38.32 9.37 17.40
N LEU A 28 -37.18 9.98 17.14
CA LEU A 28 -37.04 11.32 16.58
C LEU A 28 -36.18 11.18 15.33
N THR A 29 -36.82 11.26 14.17
CA THR A 29 -36.15 11.39 12.88
C THR A 29 -35.51 12.77 12.83
N HIS A 30 -34.26 12.87 13.27
CA HIS A 30 -33.47 14.08 13.08
C HIS A 30 -32.80 14.01 11.72
N GLU A 31 -33.51 14.46 10.69
CA GLU A 31 -32.88 14.79 9.41
C GLU A 31 -31.74 15.79 9.71
N MET A 32 -30.51 15.43 9.34
CA MET A 32 -29.40 16.38 9.44
C MET A 32 -29.48 17.35 8.26
N PRO A 33 -29.41 18.68 8.47
CA PRO A 33 -29.48 19.64 7.38
C PRO A 33 -28.36 19.42 6.35
N ASN A 34 -28.73 19.54 5.07
CA ASN A 34 -27.89 19.25 3.90
C ASN A 34 -26.74 20.27 3.67
N GLU A 35 -26.34 21.01 4.70
CA GLU A 35 -25.31 22.07 4.65
C GLU A 35 -23.97 21.65 5.30
N ALA A 36 -23.98 20.60 6.14
CA ALA A 36 -22.77 20.13 6.83
C ALA A 36 -21.73 19.44 5.89
N VAL A 37 -22.11 19.15 4.64
CA VAL A 37 -21.23 18.52 3.63
C VAL A 37 -20.48 19.55 2.78
N ALA A 38 -20.87 20.83 2.83
CA ALA A 38 -20.49 21.84 1.83
C ALA A 38 -19.33 22.79 2.21
N SER A 39 -18.60 22.55 3.31
CA SER A 39 -17.62 23.52 3.85
C SER A 39 -16.16 23.05 3.99
N VAL A 40 -15.79 21.87 3.47
CA VAL A 40 -14.38 21.41 3.43
C VAL A 40 -13.68 21.76 2.11
N ALA A 41 -14.41 22.23 1.10
CA ALA A 41 -13.90 22.55 -0.23
C ALA A 41 -13.50 24.03 -0.40
N ALA A 42 -12.47 24.49 0.32
CA ALA A 42 -11.66 25.66 -0.09
C ALA A 42 -10.36 25.78 0.71
N ASP A 43 -9.29 26.12 -0.02
CA ASP A 43 -7.97 26.62 0.42
C ASP A 43 -6.81 25.63 0.64
N GLY A 44 -6.85 24.49 -0.06
CA GLY A 44 -5.64 23.75 -0.40
C GLY A 44 -5.06 24.25 -1.73
N LYS A 45 -3.95 25.02 -1.71
CA LYS A 45 -3.12 25.19 -2.91
C LYS A 45 -2.60 23.82 -3.32
N VAL A 46 -3.12 23.26 -4.41
CA VAL A 46 -2.52 22.09 -5.05
C VAL A 46 -1.20 22.54 -5.67
N GLY A 47 -0.10 22.30 -4.95
CA GLY A 47 1.24 22.41 -5.50
C GLY A 47 1.35 21.58 -6.78
N SER A 48 2.25 21.97 -7.69
CA SER A 48 2.43 21.32 -9.00
C SER A 48 3.04 19.92 -8.83
N ALA A 49 2.25 18.97 -8.34
CA ALA A 49 2.65 17.61 -8.04
C ALA A 49 3.38 16.98 -9.23
N HIS A 50 4.63 16.60 -9.01
CA HIS A 50 5.44 15.91 -10.01
C HIS A 50 4.93 14.48 -10.17
N LEU A 51 3.99 14.30 -11.10
CA LEU A 51 3.46 12.99 -11.48
C LEU A 51 4.57 12.14 -12.09
N LYS A 52 4.90 11.02 -11.44
CA LYS A 52 5.84 10.02 -11.96
C LYS A 52 5.11 8.69 -12.17
N PRO A 53 5.23 8.06 -13.35
CA PRO A 53 4.72 6.70 -13.54
C PRO A 53 5.36 5.73 -12.56
N ILE A 54 4.57 4.84 -11.97
CA ILE A 54 5.00 3.89 -10.94
C ILE A 54 6.17 3.01 -11.39
N GLU A 55 6.22 2.64 -12.67
CA GLU A 55 7.29 1.83 -13.27
C GLU A 55 8.63 2.55 -13.40
N LYS A 56 8.67 3.86 -13.10
CA LYS A 56 9.89 4.68 -13.07
C LYS A 56 10.31 5.05 -11.65
N ILE A 57 9.55 4.71 -10.62
CA ILE A 57 9.88 5.01 -9.22
C ILE A 57 10.99 4.07 -8.75
N GLU A 58 11.98 4.62 -8.04
CA GLU A 58 13.13 3.88 -7.52
C GLU A 58 13.21 3.94 -5.99
N VAL A 59 13.80 2.91 -5.38
CA VAL A 59 14.06 2.91 -3.94
C VAL A 59 14.99 4.07 -3.54
N GLY A 60 14.69 4.72 -2.42
CA GLY A 60 15.38 5.93 -1.97
C GLY A 60 14.75 7.24 -2.45
N GLU A 61 13.86 7.23 -3.45
CA GLU A 61 13.04 8.39 -3.79
C GLU A 61 11.98 8.68 -2.72
N ARG A 62 11.47 9.91 -2.72
CA ARG A 62 10.38 10.35 -1.82
C ARG A 62 9.09 10.53 -2.60
N VAL A 63 8.03 9.86 -2.14
CA VAL A 63 6.68 9.98 -2.70
C VAL A 63 5.74 10.69 -1.72
N ALA A 64 4.66 11.22 -2.27
CA ALA A 64 3.52 11.69 -1.50
C ALA A 64 2.97 10.52 -0.66
N PHE A 65 2.68 10.79 0.61
CA PHE A 65 2.30 9.76 1.57
C PHE A 65 0.97 10.10 2.24
N ALA A 66 0.22 9.05 2.53
CA ALA A 66 -0.81 9.12 3.56
C ALA A 66 -0.22 8.59 4.88
N ILE A 67 -0.87 8.96 5.98
CA ILE A 67 -0.73 8.20 7.22
C ILE A 67 -1.59 6.95 7.05
N ASN A 68 -1.09 5.75 7.40
CA ASN A 68 -1.94 4.57 7.40
C ASN A 68 -3.11 4.83 8.37
N PRO A 69 -4.37 4.82 7.90
CA PRO A 69 -5.51 5.12 8.76
C PRO A 69 -5.69 4.14 9.93
N THR A 70 -5.02 2.98 9.90
CA THR A 70 -5.38 1.84 10.74
C THR A 70 -4.21 1.16 11.43
N GLU A 71 -2.99 1.34 10.92
CA GLU A 71 -1.77 0.79 11.48
C GLU A 71 -0.88 1.89 12.06
N ALA A 72 -0.10 1.55 13.08
CA ALA A 72 0.96 2.41 13.57
C ALA A 72 2.12 2.48 12.56
N PHE A 73 3.10 3.35 12.82
CA PHE A 73 4.35 3.35 12.07
C PHE A 73 5.12 2.04 12.33
N ASP A 74 5.42 1.28 11.27
CA ASP A 74 6.26 0.08 11.38
C ASP A 74 7.74 0.46 11.56
N ASP A 75 8.30 0.06 12.70
CA ASP A 75 9.71 0.24 13.07
C ASP A 75 10.53 -1.06 12.97
N SER A 76 10.01 -2.11 12.32
CA SER A 76 10.70 -3.40 12.10
C SER A 76 12.05 -3.28 11.38
N LEU A 77 12.20 -2.25 10.52
CA LEU A 77 13.45 -1.90 9.83
C LEU A 77 14.23 -0.78 10.54
N GLY A 78 13.80 -0.39 11.74
CA GLY A 78 14.26 0.78 12.48
C GLY A 78 13.42 2.03 12.22
N THR A 79 13.62 3.07 13.04
CA THR A 79 12.83 4.32 12.98
C THR A 79 13.36 5.36 11.99
N ALA A 80 14.54 5.16 11.41
CA ALA A 80 15.15 6.04 10.42
C ALA A 80 16.03 5.29 9.43
N ILE A 81 16.07 5.78 8.19
CA ILE A 81 16.98 5.27 7.15
C ILE A 81 18.33 5.98 7.29
N HIS A 82 19.39 5.20 7.48
CA HIS A 82 20.77 5.69 7.57
C HIS A 82 21.56 5.18 6.37
N PRO A 83 21.79 5.97 5.30
CA PRO A 83 22.34 5.47 4.03
C PRO A 83 23.65 4.68 4.14
N GLN A 84 24.52 5.00 5.11
CA GLN A 84 25.77 4.27 5.33
C GLN A 84 25.55 2.84 5.88
N ALA A 85 24.51 2.63 6.68
CA ALA A 85 24.15 1.37 7.32
C ALA A 85 23.01 0.61 6.59
N TRP A 86 22.65 1.04 5.38
CA TRP A 86 21.62 0.42 4.54
C TRP A 86 22.21 0.01 3.19
N ARG A 87 21.57 -0.97 2.54
CA ARG A 87 21.98 -1.51 1.23
C ARG A 87 20.77 -1.56 0.30
N LYS A 88 21.04 -1.34 -1.00
CA LYS A 88 20.09 -1.63 -2.07
C LYS A 88 20.31 -3.06 -2.52
N ILE A 89 19.25 -3.85 -2.55
CA ILE A 89 19.23 -5.26 -2.95
C ILE A 89 18.37 -5.36 -4.20
N GLU A 90 18.89 -5.97 -5.27
CA GLU A 90 18.09 -6.34 -6.44
C GLU A 90 17.92 -7.85 -6.47
N LEU A 91 16.67 -8.30 -6.56
CA LEU A 91 16.25 -9.70 -6.50
C LEU A 91 15.43 -10.04 -7.75
N ARG A 92 15.62 -11.26 -8.28
CA ARG A 92 14.84 -11.84 -9.38
C ARG A 92 14.12 -13.10 -8.88
N PRO A 93 12.82 -13.02 -8.54
CA PRO A 93 12.05 -14.18 -8.08
C PRO A 93 11.63 -15.12 -9.23
N SER A 94 11.54 -14.60 -10.44
CA SER A 94 11.29 -15.34 -11.69
C SER A 94 11.72 -14.50 -12.89
N GLU A 95 11.69 -15.08 -14.10
CA GLU A 95 11.93 -14.33 -15.36
C GLU A 95 10.94 -13.17 -15.60
N THR A 96 9.77 -13.20 -14.97
CA THR A 96 8.70 -12.19 -15.15
C THR A 96 8.43 -11.36 -13.90
N SER A 97 9.37 -11.36 -12.94
CA SER A 97 9.24 -10.64 -11.68
C SER A 97 10.57 -10.00 -11.27
N ARG A 98 10.53 -8.75 -10.80
CA ARG A 98 11.67 -8.02 -10.24
C ARG A 98 11.30 -7.40 -8.92
N VAL A 99 12.19 -7.51 -7.94
CA VAL A 99 12.04 -6.89 -6.62
C VAL A 99 13.30 -6.12 -6.31
N VAL A 100 13.16 -4.85 -5.93
CA VAL A 100 14.28 -4.02 -5.46
C VAL A 100 13.94 -3.53 -4.07
N LEU A 101 14.81 -3.81 -3.10
CA LEU A 101 14.62 -3.45 -1.69
C LEU A 101 15.73 -2.52 -1.21
N LEU A 102 15.37 -1.64 -0.28
CA LEU A 102 16.27 -0.90 0.57
C LEU A 102 16.13 -1.46 1.98
N ARG A 103 17.23 -1.99 2.54
CA ARG A 103 17.23 -2.66 3.85
C ARG A 103 18.43 -2.26 4.70
N PRO A 104 18.31 -2.28 6.05
CA PRO A 104 19.46 -2.17 6.93
C PRO A 104 20.46 -3.31 6.68
N GLU A 105 21.75 -3.04 6.84
CA GLU A 105 22.81 -4.03 6.65
C GLU A 105 22.69 -5.23 7.62
N TRP A 106 22.16 -5.03 8.83
CA TRP A 106 21.88 -6.13 9.76
C TRP A 106 20.87 -7.13 9.19
N TRP A 107 19.80 -6.62 8.55
CA TRP A 107 18.74 -7.44 7.95
C TRP A 107 19.28 -8.23 6.75
N VAL A 108 20.15 -7.60 5.94
CA VAL A 108 20.80 -8.26 4.81
C VAL A 108 21.67 -9.41 5.31
N ASN A 109 22.52 -9.15 6.31
CA ASN A 109 23.44 -10.15 6.85
C ASN A 109 22.73 -11.30 7.59
N GLU A 110 21.54 -11.07 8.16
CA GLU A 110 20.74 -12.11 8.80
C GLU A 110 20.05 -13.04 7.77
N ARG A 111 19.61 -12.49 6.62
CA ARG A 111 18.93 -13.27 5.57
C ARG A 111 19.85 -13.84 4.49
N LEU A 112 21.06 -13.33 4.36
CA LEU A 112 22.11 -13.95 3.55
C LEU A 112 22.53 -15.28 4.16
N GLN A 113 22.06 -16.38 3.57
CA GLN A 113 22.62 -17.69 3.85
C GLN A 113 24.02 -17.76 3.26
N THR A 114 25.02 -18.07 4.07
CA THR A 114 26.40 -18.27 3.62
C THR A 114 26.42 -19.27 2.46
N ASP A 115 27.14 -18.93 1.39
CA ASP A 115 27.30 -19.70 0.16
C ASP A 115 26.04 -19.83 -0.73
N SER A 116 24.96 -19.08 -0.48
CA SER A 116 23.81 -19.00 -1.39
C SER A 116 23.79 -17.72 -2.23
N ASN A 117 23.46 -17.87 -3.53
CA ASN A 117 23.11 -16.76 -4.43
C ASN A 117 21.60 -16.44 -4.40
N THR A 118 20.83 -17.01 -3.47
CA THR A 118 19.38 -16.77 -3.34
C THR A 118 18.98 -16.25 -1.97
N MET A 119 17.85 -15.56 -1.92
CA MET A 119 17.22 -15.04 -0.71
C MET A 119 15.74 -15.40 -0.69
N ALA A 120 15.30 -16.09 0.37
CA ALA A 120 13.90 -16.38 0.59
C ALA A 120 13.11 -15.07 0.79
N ILE A 121 12.12 -14.84 -0.07
CA ILE A 121 11.18 -13.72 0.05
C ILE A 121 9.73 -14.21 0.01
N SER A 122 8.89 -13.54 0.79
CA SER A 122 7.45 -13.66 0.74
C SER A 122 6.89 -12.25 0.78
N ILE A 123 6.09 -11.92 -0.23
CA ILE A 123 5.37 -10.66 -0.42
C ILE A 123 3.97 -11.08 -0.93
N PRO A 124 3.11 -11.64 -0.05
CA PRO A 124 1.80 -12.19 -0.42
C PRO A 124 0.92 -11.22 -1.21
N GLU A 125 1.12 -9.93 -0.97
CA GLU A 125 0.32 -8.82 -1.45
C GLU A 125 0.47 -8.60 -2.96
N VAL A 126 1.62 -8.99 -3.52
CA VAL A 126 1.89 -9.10 -4.96
C VAL A 126 2.03 -10.55 -5.43
N GLY A 127 1.60 -11.52 -4.62
CA GLY A 127 1.63 -12.95 -4.96
C GLY A 127 3.03 -13.56 -5.10
N ILE A 128 4.08 -12.91 -4.58
CA ILE A 128 5.46 -13.40 -4.71
C ILE A 128 5.85 -14.20 -3.46
N SER A 129 6.20 -15.48 -3.63
CA SER A 129 6.80 -16.31 -2.59
C SER A 129 7.81 -17.25 -3.22
N ALA A 130 9.11 -16.96 -3.08
CA ALA A 130 10.19 -17.66 -3.78
C ALA A 130 11.56 -17.49 -3.10
N ASP A 131 12.47 -18.42 -3.38
CA ASP A 131 13.90 -18.23 -3.17
C ASP A 131 14.46 -17.43 -4.36
N ALA A 132 14.43 -16.10 -4.26
CA ALA A 132 14.78 -15.20 -5.35
C ALA A 132 16.30 -15.13 -5.56
N GLU A 133 16.75 -15.09 -6.82
CA GLU A 133 18.14 -14.86 -7.18
C GLU A 133 18.57 -13.46 -6.72
N ILE A 134 19.72 -13.37 -6.05
CA ILE A 134 20.35 -12.10 -5.66
C ILE A 134 21.13 -11.57 -6.88
N VAL A 135 20.52 -10.62 -7.59
CA VAL A 135 21.13 -9.99 -8.77
C VAL A 135 22.24 -9.02 -8.37
N SER A 136 22.03 -8.24 -7.32
CA SER A 136 23.09 -7.40 -6.74
C SER A 136 22.78 -6.95 -5.31
N ILE A 137 23.85 -6.66 -4.55
CA ILE A 137 23.79 -5.91 -3.29
C ILE A 137 24.76 -4.74 -3.42
N THR A 138 24.24 -3.52 -3.28
CA THR A 138 24.97 -2.27 -3.51
C THR A 138 24.76 -1.28 -2.36
N ALA A 139 25.53 -0.21 -2.35
CA ALA A 139 25.33 0.87 -1.38
C ALA A 139 23.92 1.47 -1.50
N CYS A 140 23.38 1.99 -0.39
CA CYS A 140 22.16 2.78 -0.42
C CYS A 140 22.31 3.96 -1.41
N PRO A 141 21.35 4.18 -2.33
CA PRO A 141 21.37 5.34 -3.21
C PRO A 141 21.28 6.64 -2.40
N ARG A 142 21.58 7.77 -3.03
CA ARG A 142 21.38 9.08 -2.40
C ARG A 142 19.88 9.29 -2.16
N ILE A 143 19.48 9.26 -0.90
CA ILE A 143 18.14 9.68 -0.47
C ILE A 143 18.06 11.21 -0.51
N PRO A 144 17.14 11.83 -1.27
CA PRO A 144 16.95 13.27 -1.23
C PRO A 144 16.55 13.76 0.17
N SER A 145 17.01 14.95 0.53
CA SER A 145 16.33 15.76 1.54
C SER A 145 15.06 16.33 0.89
N GLY A 146 13.98 16.37 1.66
CA GLY A 146 12.66 16.73 1.17
C GLY A 146 11.60 16.15 2.10
N GLU A 147 10.36 16.56 1.88
CA GLU A 147 9.21 16.04 2.59
C GLU A 147 8.72 14.73 1.92
N GLY A 148 7.63 14.14 2.40
CA GLY A 148 7.17 12.84 1.92
C GLY A 148 7.90 11.65 2.54
N ARG A 149 7.56 10.43 2.12
CA ARG A 149 8.13 9.18 2.66
C ARG A 149 9.00 8.47 1.63
N VAL A 150 10.05 7.83 2.12
CA VAL A 150 11.02 7.13 1.28
C VAL A 150 10.47 5.80 0.81
N VAL A 151 10.61 5.50 -0.48
CA VAL A 151 10.33 4.19 -1.06
C VAL A 151 11.43 3.21 -0.64
N THR A 152 11.08 2.17 0.12
CA THR A 152 12.01 1.12 0.57
C THR A 152 11.83 -0.20 -0.16
N GLY A 153 10.84 -0.32 -1.03
CA GLY A 153 10.70 -1.45 -1.95
C GLY A 153 9.98 -1.04 -3.22
N THR A 154 10.37 -1.64 -4.34
CA THR A 154 9.63 -1.59 -5.61
C THR A 154 9.48 -3.01 -6.13
N PHE A 155 8.28 -3.37 -6.54
CA PHE A 155 7.92 -4.69 -7.01
C PHE A 155 7.32 -4.57 -8.41
N ALA A 156 7.78 -5.39 -9.35
CA ALA A 156 7.20 -5.52 -10.69
C ALA A 156 6.95 -7.01 -10.96
N HIS A 157 5.76 -7.37 -11.46
CA HIS A 157 5.46 -8.73 -11.88
C HIS A 157 4.39 -8.79 -12.97
N LEU A 158 4.34 -9.90 -13.71
CA LEU A 158 3.29 -10.20 -14.68
C LEU A 158 2.02 -10.72 -13.97
N ALA A 159 0.99 -9.89 -13.86
CA ALA A 159 -0.34 -10.31 -13.41
C ALA A 159 -1.15 -10.87 -14.60
N GLN A 160 -1.76 -12.04 -14.43
CA GLN A 160 -2.62 -12.67 -15.45
C GLN A 160 -4.02 -12.05 -15.51
N GLU A 161 -4.52 -11.60 -14.35
CA GLU A 161 -5.83 -10.99 -14.18
C GLU A 161 -5.68 -9.63 -13.50
N THR A 162 -6.46 -8.66 -13.95
CA THR A 162 -6.45 -7.29 -13.43
C THR A 162 -7.86 -6.72 -13.43
N ILE A 163 -8.07 -5.67 -12.64
CA ILE A 163 -9.29 -4.89 -12.63
C ILE A 163 -9.02 -3.52 -13.22
N ARG A 164 -9.90 -3.06 -14.12
CA ARG A 164 -10.05 -1.67 -14.51
C ARG A 164 -11.09 -1.03 -13.58
N LEU A 165 -10.64 -0.18 -12.68
CA LEU A 165 -11.43 0.59 -11.74
C LEU A 165 -11.62 2.01 -12.29
N THR A 166 -12.86 2.36 -12.63
CA THR A 166 -13.21 3.71 -13.10
C THR A 166 -13.79 4.50 -11.93
N ILE A 167 -13.25 5.69 -11.69
CA ILE A 167 -13.65 6.59 -10.61
C ILE A 167 -14.22 7.88 -11.20
N ASN A 168 -15.37 8.33 -10.73
CA ASN A 168 -16.03 9.54 -11.23
C ASN A 168 -15.15 10.78 -11.04
N GLY A 169 -14.85 11.51 -12.12
CA GLY A 169 -13.98 12.69 -12.09
C GLY A 169 -12.47 12.40 -12.22
N VAL A 170 -12.05 11.13 -12.24
CA VAL A 170 -10.66 10.74 -12.57
C VAL A 170 -10.58 10.40 -14.05
N ALA A 171 -9.70 11.08 -14.80
CA ALA A 171 -9.67 11.00 -16.27
C ALA A 171 -9.14 9.66 -16.82
N GLU A 172 -8.24 8.98 -16.09
CA GLU A 172 -7.69 7.68 -16.47
C GLU A 172 -8.13 6.62 -15.44
N PRO A 173 -8.69 5.47 -15.86
CA PRO A 173 -9.06 4.41 -14.92
C PRO A 173 -7.80 3.77 -14.32
N ILE A 174 -7.88 3.34 -13.06
CA ILE A 174 -6.81 2.59 -12.40
C ILE A 174 -6.84 1.16 -12.93
N ARG A 175 -5.67 0.62 -13.30
CA ARG A 175 -5.50 -0.83 -13.54
C ARG A 175 -4.65 -1.43 -12.43
N CYS A 176 -5.20 -2.42 -11.73
CA CYS A 176 -4.60 -3.05 -10.55
C CYS A 176 -4.92 -4.55 -10.48
N THR A 177 -4.32 -5.30 -9.55
CA THR A 177 -4.71 -6.70 -9.30
C THR A 177 -6.02 -6.78 -8.51
N PRO A 178 -6.80 -7.88 -8.61
CA PRO A 178 -8.09 -8.00 -7.92
C PRO A 178 -8.03 -7.81 -6.40
N ASN A 179 -6.93 -8.25 -5.77
CA ASN A 179 -6.66 -8.15 -4.34
C ASN A 179 -6.10 -6.79 -3.89
N HIS A 180 -5.81 -5.85 -4.80
CA HIS A 180 -5.21 -4.58 -4.43
C HIS A 180 -6.23 -3.71 -3.68
N ALA A 181 -5.97 -3.39 -2.42
CA ALA A 181 -6.95 -2.79 -1.54
C ALA A 181 -6.89 -1.26 -1.54
N THR A 182 -8.07 -0.63 -1.55
CA THR A 182 -8.27 0.82 -1.46
C THR A 182 -9.18 1.14 -0.27
N TRP A 183 -9.10 2.35 0.25
CA TRP A 183 -9.88 2.76 1.41
C TRP A 183 -11.35 3.02 1.08
N SER A 184 -12.28 2.23 1.62
CA SER A 184 -13.73 2.52 1.55
C SER A 184 -14.15 3.48 2.67
N VAL A 185 -14.88 4.53 2.28
CA VAL A 185 -15.43 5.51 3.22
C VAL A 185 -16.59 4.94 4.03
N GLU A 186 -17.40 4.04 3.43
CA GLU A 186 -18.56 3.41 4.07
C GLU A 186 -18.16 2.44 5.19
N THR A 187 -17.26 1.50 4.90
CA THR A 187 -16.84 0.49 5.89
C THR A 187 -15.77 1.02 6.83
N ARG A 188 -15.02 2.06 6.41
CA ARG A 188 -13.81 2.55 7.10
C ARG A 188 -12.76 1.45 7.29
N THR A 189 -12.59 0.66 6.24
CA THR A 189 -11.57 -0.38 6.12
C THR A 189 -10.94 -0.31 4.73
N PHE A 190 -9.80 -0.97 4.58
CA PHE A 190 -9.32 -1.34 3.25
C PHE A 190 -10.22 -2.44 2.66
N VAL A 191 -10.56 -2.27 1.38
CA VAL A 191 -11.41 -3.19 0.61
C VAL A 191 -10.68 -3.49 -0.70
N GLU A 192 -10.48 -4.77 -1.00
CA GLU A 192 -9.89 -5.23 -2.27
C GLU A 192 -10.69 -4.70 -3.47
N ALA A 193 -10.00 -4.32 -4.55
CA ALA A 193 -10.64 -3.76 -5.75
C ALA A 193 -11.77 -4.63 -6.33
N GLN A 194 -11.69 -5.96 -6.20
CA GLN A 194 -12.72 -6.90 -6.63
C GLN A 194 -14.01 -6.90 -5.79
N HIS A 195 -13.94 -6.39 -4.55
CA HIS A 195 -15.06 -6.36 -3.61
C HIS A 195 -15.75 -4.99 -3.54
N LEU A 196 -15.20 -3.98 -4.21
CA LEU A 196 -15.88 -2.70 -4.43
C LEU A 196 -17.16 -2.89 -5.25
N GLN A 197 -18.04 -1.89 -5.24
CA GLN A 197 -19.25 -1.83 -6.07
C GLN A 197 -19.46 -0.41 -6.62
N PRO A 198 -20.08 -0.23 -7.81
CA PRO A 198 -20.48 1.08 -8.29
C PRO A 198 -21.36 1.84 -7.28
N GLY A 199 -21.11 3.13 -7.10
CA GLY A 199 -21.77 3.97 -6.10
C GLY A 199 -21.17 3.93 -4.68
N GLN A 200 -20.13 3.11 -4.44
CA GLN A 200 -19.31 3.20 -3.22
C GLN A 200 -18.25 4.30 -3.34
N HIS A 201 -17.72 4.74 -2.20
CA HIS A 201 -16.82 5.88 -2.12
C HIS A 201 -15.41 5.48 -1.66
N VAL A 202 -14.42 5.92 -2.43
CA VAL A 202 -13.00 5.79 -2.09
C VAL A 202 -12.43 7.10 -1.55
N LEU A 203 -11.47 7.00 -0.64
CA LEU A 203 -10.72 8.17 -0.17
C LEU A 203 -9.58 8.51 -1.14
N CYS A 204 -9.71 9.66 -1.79
CA CYS A 204 -8.62 10.36 -2.43
C CYS A 204 -8.08 11.46 -1.50
N ARG A 205 -7.03 12.13 -1.93
CA ARG A 205 -6.32 13.15 -1.16
C ARG A 205 -6.90 14.55 -1.40
N ASP A 206 -7.45 14.77 -2.58
CA ASP A 206 -8.23 15.96 -2.97
C ASP A 206 -9.72 15.85 -2.62
N GLY A 207 -10.21 14.68 -2.19
CA GLY A 207 -11.59 14.51 -1.74
C GLY A 207 -12.05 13.06 -1.63
N ILE A 208 -13.36 12.88 -1.56
CA ILE A 208 -14.03 11.58 -1.59
C ILE A 208 -14.63 11.39 -2.99
N TYR A 209 -14.38 10.24 -3.61
CA TYR A 209 -14.73 9.98 -5.00
C TYR A 209 -15.58 8.71 -5.14
N GLU A 210 -16.57 8.74 -6.03
CA GLU A 210 -17.48 7.62 -6.27
C GLU A 210 -16.89 6.63 -7.30
N VAL A 211 -16.99 5.34 -7.02
CA VAL A 211 -16.69 4.25 -7.95
C VAL A 211 -17.75 4.22 -9.05
N ALA A 212 -17.33 4.44 -10.30
CA ALA A 212 -18.22 4.45 -11.45
C ALA A 212 -18.40 3.04 -12.07
N SER A 213 -17.32 2.28 -12.20
CA SER A 213 -17.36 0.91 -12.72
C SER A 213 -16.14 0.08 -12.33
N ILE A 214 -16.32 -1.25 -12.38
CA ILE A 214 -15.33 -2.27 -12.09
C ILE A 214 -15.43 -3.30 -13.20
N GLU A 215 -14.32 -3.55 -13.90
CA GLU A 215 -14.26 -4.48 -15.04
C GLU A 215 -13.06 -5.43 -14.86
N HIS A 216 -13.32 -6.73 -14.86
CA HIS A 216 -12.27 -7.75 -14.82
C HIS A 216 -11.67 -7.97 -16.22
N LEU A 217 -10.34 -7.95 -16.29
CA LEU A 217 -9.55 -8.09 -17.51
C LEU A 217 -8.58 -9.26 -17.36
N ALA A 218 -8.77 -10.31 -18.16
CA ALA A 218 -7.91 -11.49 -18.26
C ALA A 218 -6.81 -11.33 -19.33
N GLU A 219 -6.23 -10.13 -19.41
CA GLU A 219 -5.11 -9.80 -20.30
C GLU A 219 -3.83 -9.67 -19.46
N PRO A 220 -2.82 -10.54 -19.65
CA PRO A 220 -1.60 -10.48 -18.85
C PRO A 220 -0.86 -9.16 -19.05
N ILE A 221 -0.57 -8.45 -17.95
CA ILE A 221 0.24 -7.22 -17.98
C ILE A 221 1.22 -7.15 -16.81
N GLU A 222 2.31 -6.42 -17.03
CA GLU A 222 3.18 -6.00 -15.94
C GLU A 222 2.44 -5.01 -15.03
N VAL A 223 2.43 -5.31 -13.73
CA VAL A 223 1.89 -4.46 -12.67
C VAL A 223 2.98 -4.16 -11.65
N PHE A 224 2.81 -3.05 -10.94
CA PHE A 224 3.82 -2.51 -10.04
C PHE A 224 3.23 -2.26 -8.66
N ASN A 225 4.06 -2.41 -7.62
CA ASN A 225 3.72 -2.03 -6.26
C ASN A 225 4.92 -1.35 -5.58
N LEU A 226 4.68 -0.60 -4.51
CA LEU A 226 5.70 0.10 -3.72
C LEU A 226 5.62 -0.34 -2.26
N GLU A 227 6.75 -0.30 -1.56
CA GLU A 227 6.81 -0.32 -0.11
C GLU A 227 7.33 1.03 0.37
N ILE A 228 6.61 1.65 1.30
CA ILE A 228 6.91 2.99 1.83
C ILE A 228 7.39 2.86 3.28
N PHE A 229 8.46 3.57 3.62
CA PHE A 229 9.15 3.42 4.90
C PHE A 229 8.24 3.66 6.11
N GLY A 230 7.96 2.56 6.81
CA GLY A 230 7.13 2.48 8.02
C GLY A 230 5.68 2.90 7.82
N GLN A 231 5.17 2.89 6.59
CA GLN A 231 3.77 3.16 6.26
C GLN A 231 3.34 2.19 5.16
N HIS A 232 2.43 1.25 5.47
CA HIS A 232 1.97 0.26 4.48
C HIS A 232 0.91 0.82 3.51
N VAL A 233 1.02 2.11 3.16
CA VAL A 233 0.11 2.83 2.25
C VAL A 233 0.87 3.77 1.31
N TYR A 234 0.30 4.00 0.13
CA TYR A 234 0.68 5.09 -0.76
C TYR A 234 -0.53 5.64 -1.53
N GLN A 235 -0.29 6.67 -2.32
CA GLN A 235 -1.33 7.38 -3.06
C GLN A 235 -1.09 7.25 -4.57
N VAL A 236 -2.11 6.79 -5.31
CA VAL A 236 -2.07 6.63 -6.76
C VAL A 236 -3.04 7.57 -7.48
N THR A 237 -2.79 7.82 -8.77
CA THR A 237 -3.50 8.80 -9.63
C THR A 237 -3.26 10.25 -9.25
N THR A 238 -3.67 11.17 -10.14
CA THR A 238 -3.60 12.62 -9.88
C THR A 238 -4.35 13.04 -8.62
N GLY A 239 -5.50 12.41 -8.31
CA GLY A 239 -6.25 12.68 -7.09
C GLY A 239 -5.66 12.04 -5.82
N GLY A 240 -4.68 11.14 -5.95
CA GLY A 240 -4.05 10.50 -4.81
C GLY A 240 -4.99 9.56 -4.03
N MET A 241 -5.68 8.67 -4.74
CA MET A 241 -6.46 7.56 -4.19
C MET A 241 -5.58 6.73 -3.26
N LEU A 242 -6.06 6.50 -2.03
CA LEU A 242 -5.32 5.79 -0.98
C LEU A 242 -5.37 4.27 -1.18
N VAL A 243 -4.21 3.67 -1.45
CA VAL A 243 -4.05 2.21 -1.60
C VAL A 243 -3.17 1.63 -0.50
N HIS A 244 -3.43 0.38 -0.14
CA HIS A 244 -2.69 -0.37 0.86
C HIS A 244 -1.67 -1.32 0.22
N ASN A 245 -0.57 -1.56 0.93
CA ASN A 245 0.48 -2.47 0.49
C ASN A 245 0.12 -3.93 0.77
N GLY A 246 -1.00 -4.23 1.44
CA GLY A 246 -1.45 -5.59 1.79
C GLY A 246 -2.94 -5.72 2.14
N THR A 247 -3.32 -6.92 2.61
CA THR A 247 -4.72 -7.36 2.71
C THR A 247 -5.19 -7.67 4.15
N GLU A 248 -4.47 -7.23 5.18
CA GLU A 248 -4.89 -7.47 6.57
C GLU A 248 -5.99 -6.49 7.04
N ASP A 249 -6.83 -6.98 7.95
CA ASP A 249 -8.12 -6.39 8.33
C ASP A 249 -7.95 -5.25 9.33
N CYS A 250 -8.17 -4.01 8.91
CA CYS A 250 -7.82 -2.84 9.71
C CYS A 250 -8.81 -1.66 9.56
N GLY A 251 -9.05 -0.95 10.67
CA GLY A 251 -9.78 0.33 10.82
C GLY A 251 -9.12 1.19 11.92
N ILE A 252 -9.38 2.48 12.16
CA ILE A 252 -10.42 3.44 11.72
C ILE A 252 -9.73 4.84 11.67
N PRO A 253 -9.99 5.73 10.69
CA PRO A 253 -8.95 6.58 10.11
C PRO A 253 -8.53 7.80 10.94
N HIS A 254 -7.24 8.16 10.80
CA HIS A 254 -6.69 9.44 11.24
C HIS A 254 -6.08 10.26 10.09
N SER A 255 -6.74 11.39 9.78
CA SER A 255 -6.32 12.51 8.91
C SER A 255 -6.15 12.22 7.40
N PRO A 256 -6.61 13.13 6.51
CA PRO A 256 -6.25 13.06 5.09
C PRO A 256 -4.74 13.28 4.92
N GLY A 257 -4.13 12.50 4.01
CA GLY A 257 -2.68 12.52 3.78
C GLY A 257 -2.15 13.88 3.30
N TYR A 258 -0.97 14.27 3.77
CA TYR A 258 -0.33 15.53 3.43
C TYR A 258 0.33 15.47 2.05
N LEU A 259 0.15 16.52 1.24
CA LEU A 259 0.96 16.78 0.04
C LEU A 259 2.11 17.73 0.38
N PRO A 260 3.36 17.26 0.29
CA PRO A 260 4.49 18.13 0.08
C PRO A 260 4.50 18.79 -1.31
N ASP A 261 5.05 20.00 -1.39
CA ASP A 261 5.26 20.70 -2.66
C ASP A 261 6.30 20.02 -3.57
N ASP A 262 7.22 19.21 -3.02
CA ASP A 262 8.30 18.52 -3.74
C ASP A 262 8.06 17.01 -3.96
N ALA A 263 6.96 16.46 -3.44
CA ALA A 263 6.72 15.03 -3.45
C ALA A 263 6.27 14.49 -4.81
N ILE A 264 6.81 13.32 -5.17
CA ILE A 264 6.34 12.54 -6.32
C ILE A 264 4.94 12.00 -6.05
N VAL A 265 3.97 12.33 -6.90
CA VAL A 265 2.65 11.66 -6.90
C VAL A 265 2.71 10.48 -7.86
N VAL A 266 2.34 9.30 -7.37
CA VAL A 266 2.41 8.06 -8.15
C VAL A 266 1.28 8.05 -9.17
N ARG A 267 1.61 8.05 -10.47
CA ARG A 267 0.65 7.72 -11.52
C ARG A 267 0.63 6.20 -11.68
N GLY A 268 -0.57 5.62 -11.72
CA GLY A 268 -0.74 4.19 -12.00
C GLY A 268 -0.09 3.82 -13.34
N GLY A 269 0.47 2.61 -13.41
CA GLY A 269 1.24 2.18 -14.57
C GLY A 269 0.38 2.07 -15.83
N GLN A 270 0.92 2.53 -16.95
CA GLN A 270 0.39 2.19 -18.27
C GLN A 270 1.29 1.10 -18.86
N SER A 271 0.72 -0.06 -19.19
CA SER A 271 1.45 -1.17 -19.82
C SER A 271 1.88 -0.78 -21.24
N LEU A 272 3.05 -0.17 -21.37
CA LEU A 272 3.66 0.13 -22.66
C LEU A 272 4.33 -1.13 -23.23
N PRO A 273 4.17 -1.45 -24.52
CA PRO A 273 4.76 -2.67 -25.13
C PRO A 273 6.29 -2.76 -25.02
N GLU A 274 6.95 -1.63 -24.81
CA GLU A 274 8.41 -1.47 -24.80
C GLU A 274 9.09 -2.11 -23.57
N ASN A 275 8.35 -2.43 -22.50
CA ASN A 275 8.93 -3.08 -21.33
C ASN A 275 9.39 -4.54 -21.60
N PHE A 276 8.91 -5.16 -22.68
CA PHE A 276 9.29 -6.54 -23.05
C PHE A 276 10.47 -6.65 -24.03
N SER A 277 10.91 -5.56 -24.68
CA SER A 277 11.94 -5.63 -25.73
C SER A 277 13.39 -5.67 -25.21
N GLY A 278 13.59 -6.00 -23.93
CA GLY A 278 14.93 -6.14 -23.30
C GLY A 278 15.73 -7.39 -23.68
N GLY A 279 15.34 -8.11 -24.74
CA GLY A 279 15.92 -9.42 -25.07
C GLY A 279 15.97 -9.74 -26.57
N THR A 280 16.84 -9.06 -27.33
CA THR A 280 17.65 -9.67 -28.40
C THR A 280 18.63 -8.67 -29.04
N CYS A 281 19.92 -8.83 -28.73
CA CYS A 281 21.03 -8.79 -29.69
C CYS A 281 22.27 -9.41 -29.03
#